data_AF-A0A543Q1M7-F1
#
_entry.id   AF-A0A543Q1M7-F1
#
_cell.length_a   1.000
_cell.length_b   1.000
_cell.length_c   1.000
_cell.angle_alpha   90.00
_cell.angle_beta   90.00
_cell.angle_gamma   90.00
#
_symmetry.space_group_name_H-M   'P 1'
#
loop_
_entity.id
_entity.type
_entity.pdbx_description
1 polymer ?
#
loop_
_entity_poly.entity_id
_entity_poly.type
_entity_poly.pdbx_seq_one_letter_code
_entity_poly.pdbx_strand_id
1 'polypeptide(L)'
;MALIPKDLHSLDADTRTVADTMALLWTSRPRTAVYELIQRWGLKNHTGKAFTQIAVKDAWAQLRRADLLVEHPRRQGYAQLHDKIRSQAYRELLAQHPVAELRSALHRSTNYDPNHSHYSWSFWEEADAIAILRLAVFSGAPFSELEAMQKEISRRNDWGTIFYVACMEAFDPALMDRVTPEWRWRMATNALGNLCQRVDPEYLPFFHWTMEQVKTGREAIPGPLRLQLAEVLLHRGEFSQMIDVLKPLKQDAAAEVLRAGIRIQQGQWDSAQAEMEAAFKILRKAMGIRARLLPYSLTWIYPLTLLAQKTPKHLDLARKFCLGEAGSRTPSAHDFWGIWVHAINVRLGDAPLEPEAFQAFARIRHPWVHFERAILRAWLRPELRAPTAHFTPDPDHATAVTNARKAFQDCGFTWLDAQFCSSREGFPQRGSRHSFFRSRRAGVLAECAEFPAIPGHRYRAGAGCP
;
A
#
# COMPACT_ATOMS: atom_id res chain seq x y z
N MET A 1 -32.25 1.96 -13.29
CA MET A 1 -32.73 1.34 -12.03
C MET A 1 -31.51 0.95 -11.22
N ALA A 2 -31.29 1.60 -10.08
CA ALA A 2 -30.19 1.24 -9.19
C ALA A 2 -30.47 -0.14 -8.59
N LEU A 3 -29.61 -1.13 -8.89
CA LEU A 3 -29.66 -2.45 -8.27
C LEU A 3 -29.40 -2.26 -6.77
N ILE A 4 -30.38 -2.61 -5.94
CA ILE A 4 -30.17 -2.79 -4.49
C ILE A 4 -28.99 -3.77 -4.36
N PRO A 5 -27.90 -3.43 -3.64
CA PRO A 5 -26.80 -4.36 -3.43
C PRO A 5 -27.37 -5.62 -2.79
N LYS A 6 -27.33 -6.76 -3.48
CA LYS A 6 -27.74 -8.04 -2.91
C LYS A 6 -26.71 -8.42 -1.85
N ASP A 7 -27.13 -8.40 -0.61
CA ASP A 7 -26.33 -8.80 0.55
C ASP A 7 -26.26 -10.33 0.64
N LEU A 8 -25.25 -10.87 1.33
CA LEU A 8 -25.05 -12.29 1.58
C LEU A 8 -26.28 -12.95 2.23
N HIS A 9 -27.05 -12.18 3.02
CA HIS A 9 -28.29 -12.60 3.67
C HIS A 9 -29.50 -12.71 2.75
N SER A 10 -29.40 -12.21 1.50
CA SER A 10 -30.46 -12.33 0.49
C SER A 10 -30.38 -13.60 -0.35
N LEU A 11 -29.35 -14.42 -0.14
CA LEU A 11 -29.14 -15.68 -0.83
C LEU A 11 -30.01 -16.79 -0.23
N ASP A 12 -30.53 -17.67 -1.08
CA ASP A 12 -31.14 -18.91 -0.59
C ASP A 12 -30.09 -19.81 0.09
N ALA A 13 -30.54 -20.75 0.92
CA ALA A 13 -29.67 -21.57 1.75
C ALA A 13 -28.65 -22.42 0.95
N ASP A 14 -29.01 -22.90 -0.23
CA ASP A 14 -28.11 -23.72 -1.07
C ASP A 14 -27.07 -22.82 -1.74
N THR A 15 -27.50 -21.67 -2.26
CA THR A 15 -26.59 -20.66 -2.83
C THR A 15 -25.64 -20.12 -1.77
N ARG A 16 -26.12 -19.92 -0.55
CA ARG A 16 -25.30 -19.52 0.59
C ARG A 16 -24.24 -20.57 0.92
N THR A 17 -24.62 -21.85 0.96
CA THR A 17 -23.67 -22.95 1.18
C THR A 17 -22.56 -23.00 0.12
N VAL A 18 -22.92 -22.76 -1.15
CA VAL A 18 -21.95 -22.66 -2.25
C VAL A 18 -21.04 -21.46 -2.07
N ALA A 19 -21.58 -20.30 -1.66
CA ALA A 19 -20.78 -19.11 -1.37
C ALA A 19 -19.80 -19.35 -0.21
N ASP A 20 -20.24 -19.94 0.89
CA ASP A 20 -19.40 -20.28 2.04
C ASP A 20 -18.27 -21.25 1.64
N THR A 21 -18.57 -22.24 0.80
CA THR A 21 -17.56 -23.14 0.23
C THR A 21 -16.54 -22.40 -0.64
N MET A 22 -16.99 -21.47 -1.48
CA MET A 22 -16.10 -20.63 -2.29
C MET A 22 -15.26 -19.69 -1.42
N ALA A 23 -15.80 -19.18 -0.32
CA ALA A 23 -15.07 -18.37 0.65
C ALA A 23 -13.97 -19.19 1.33
N LEU A 24 -14.24 -20.45 1.69
CA LEU A 24 -13.25 -21.36 2.27
C LEU A 24 -12.10 -21.67 1.30
N LEU A 25 -12.38 -21.83 0.00
CA LEU A 25 -11.36 -21.99 -1.04
C LEU A 25 -10.59 -20.71 -1.35
N TRP A 26 -11.19 -19.56 -1.02
CA TRP A 26 -10.68 -18.19 -1.16
C TRP A 26 -10.41 -17.72 -2.59
N THR A 27 -9.66 -18.46 -3.41
CA THR A 27 -9.22 -18.05 -4.74
C THR A 27 -10.20 -18.42 -5.86
N SER A 28 -9.89 -17.99 -7.08
CA SER A 28 -10.63 -18.42 -8.27
C SER A 28 -10.50 -19.93 -8.50
N ARG A 29 -11.64 -20.64 -8.51
CA ARG A 29 -11.71 -22.10 -8.66
C ARG A 29 -12.75 -22.51 -9.69
N PRO A 30 -12.61 -23.70 -10.32
CA PRO A 30 -13.66 -24.25 -11.15
C PRO A 30 -14.81 -24.76 -10.28
N ARG A 31 -16.02 -24.82 -10.84
CA ARG A 31 -17.21 -25.37 -10.18
C ARG A 31 -17.01 -26.79 -9.62
N THR A 32 -16.18 -27.60 -10.29
CA THR A 32 -15.88 -28.97 -9.86
C THR A 32 -15.19 -28.99 -8.50
N ALA A 33 -14.23 -28.10 -8.26
CA ALA A 33 -13.53 -28.01 -6.97
C ALA A 33 -14.50 -27.60 -5.83
N VAL A 34 -15.45 -26.70 -6.11
CA VAL A 34 -16.48 -26.32 -5.14
C VAL A 34 -17.39 -27.51 -4.81
N TYR A 35 -17.84 -28.23 -5.84
CA TYR A 35 -18.63 -29.44 -5.65
C TYR A 35 -17.87 -30.52 -4.87
N GLU A 36 -16.61 -30.77 -5.20
CA GLU A 36 -15.75 -31.73 -4.51
C GLU A 36 -15.56 -31.37 -3.04
N LEU A 37 -15.29 -30.10 -2.73
CA LEU A 37 -15.18 -29.65 -1.34
C LEU A 37 -16.50 -29.83 -0.57
N ILE A 38 -17.66 -29.51 -1.17
CA ILE A 38 -18.98 -29.77 -0.56
C ILE A 38 -19.15 -31.25 -0.22
N GLN A 39 -18.79 -32.16 -1.13
CA GLN A 39 -18.88 -33.60 -0.89
C GLN A 39 -17.91 -34.07 0.21
N ARG A 40 -16.66 -33.59 0.20
CA ARG A 40 -15.64 -33.97 1.19
C ARG A 40 -15.93 -33.39 2.57
N TRP A 41 -16.51 -32.21 2.63
CA TRP A 41 -16.99 -31.58 3.85
C TRP A 41 -18.24 -32.33 4.38
N GLY A 42 -19.08 -32.84 3.49
CA GLY A 42 -20.28 -33.60 3.85
C GLY A 42 -21.52 -32.72 4.02
N LEU A 43 -21.50 -31.51 3.45
CA LEU A 43 -22.60 -30.56 3.52
C LEU A 43 -23.84 -31.10 2.79
N LYS A 44 -25.01 -30.75 3.33
CA LYS A 44 -26.33 -31.14 2.79
C LYS A 44 -27.06 -29.90 2.31
N ASN A 45 -27.89 -30.06 1.29
CA ASN A 45 -28.74 -28.98 0.80
C ASN A 45 -29.86 -28.68 1.80
N HIS A 46 -30.67 -27.66 1.53
CA HIS A 46 -31.79 -27.21 2.36
C HIS A 46 -32.84 -28.31 2.63
N THR A 47 -32.89 -29.35 1.79
CA THR A 47 -33.76 -30.53 1.98
C THR A 47 -33.12 -31.67 2.78
N GLY A 48 -31.89 -31.49 3.27
CA GLY A 48 -31.11 -32.52 3.98
C GLY A 48 -30.45 -33.57 3.09
N LYS A 49 -30.55 -33.44 1.76
CA LYS A 49 -29.97 -34.37 0.77
C LYS A 49 -28.54 -33.97 0.40
N ALA A 50 -27.76 -34.91 -0.15
CA ALA A 50 -26.45 -34.60 -0.69
C ALA A 50 -26.58 -33.58 -1.85
N PHE A 51 -25.66 -32.62 -1.90
CA PHE A 51 -25.60 -31.68 -3.02
C PHE A 51 -25.32 -32.42 -4.33
N THR A 52 -25.94 -31.94 -5.41
CA THR A 52 -25.68 -32.42 -6.77
C THR A 52 -24.86 -31.39 -7.54
N GLN A 53 -24.18 -31.80 -8.62
CA GLN A 53 -23.50 -30.86 -9.52
C GLN A 53 -24.47 -29.84 -10.15
N ILE A 54 -25.73 -30.24 -10.36
CA ILE A 54 -26.78 -29.36 -10.88
C ILE A 54 -27.11 -28.26 -9.85
N ALA A 55 -27.28 -28.62 -8.58
CA ALA A 55 -27.53 -27.65 -7.52
C ALA A 55 -26.37 -26.62 -7.41
N VAL A 56 -25.12 -27.07 -7.47
CA VAL A 56 -23.95 -26.17 -7.49
C VAL A 56 -23.94 -25.28 -8.74
N LYS A 57 -24.30 -25.82 -9.92
CA LYS A 57 -24.42 -25.05 -11.16
C LYS A 57 -25.49 -23.95 -11.05
N ASP A 58 -26.64 -24.26 -10.45
CA ASP A 58 -27.75 -23.32 -10.31
C ASP A 58 -27.40 -22.21 -9.33
N ALA A 59 -26.85 -22.56 -8.15
CA ALA A 59 -26.31 -21.61 -7.18
C ALA A 59 -25.24 -20.69 -7.80
N TRP A 60 -24.31 -21.25 -8.58
CA TRP A 60 -23.30 -20.47 -9.30
C TRP A 60 -23.93 -19.48 -10.30
N ALA A 61 -24.98 -19.89 -11.01
CA ALA A 61 -25.71 -19.00 -11.91
C ALA A 61 -26.49 -17.92 -11.15
N GLN A 62 -26.97 -18.20 -9.94
CA GLN A 62 -27.57 -17.20 -9.06
C GLN A 62 -26.55 -16.16 -8.61
N LEU A 63 -25.39 -16.59 -8.11
CA LEU A 63 -24.30 -15.69 -7.69
C LEU A 63 -23.83 -14.81 -8.85
N ARG A 64 -23.69 -15.37 -10.06
CA ARG A 64 -23.36 -14.60 -11.27
C ARG A 64 -24.43 -13.55 -11.58
N ARG A 65 -25.72 -13.92 -11.56
CA ARG A 65 -26.83 -12.98 -11.82
C ARG A 65 -26.94 -11.89 -10.76
N ALA A 66 -26.43 -12.14 -9.56
CA ALA A 66 -26.38 -11.19 -8.47
C ALA A 66 -25.13 -10.30 -8.48
N ASP A 67 -24.23 -10.45 -9.46
CA ASP A 67 -22.94 -9.73 -9.53
C ASP A 67 -22.03 -10.00 -8.31
N LEU A 68 -22.12 -11.23 -7.77
CA LEU A 68 -21.37 -11.68 -6.60
C LEU A 68 -20.18 -12.58 -6.96
N LEU A 69 -19.96 -12.84 -8.25
CA LEU A 69 -18.82 -13.60 -8.76
C LEU A 69 -17.89 -12.73 -9.60
N VAL A 70 -16.60 -12.93 -9.41
CA VAL A 70 -15.55 -12.38 -10.28
C VAL A 70 -14.97 -13.54 -11.09
N GLU A 71 -15.19 -13.52 -12.40
CA GLU A 71 -14.66 -14.55 -13.31
C GLU A 71 -13.18 -14.33 -13.58
N HIS A 72 -12.43 -15.43 -13.68
CA HIS A 72 -11.00 -15.36 -13.96
C HIS A 72 -10.76 -14.92 -15.41
N PRO A 73 -9.94 -13.88 -15.67
CA PRO A 73 -9.84 -13.24 -16.98
C PRO A 73 -9.28 -14.15 -18.09
N ARG A 74 -8.51 -15.18 -17.71
CA ARG A 74 -7.84 -16.08 -18.66
C ARG A 74 -8.30 -17.54 -18.61
N ARG A 75 -9.07 -17.93 -17.59
CA ARG A 75 -9.40 -19.35 -17.34
C ARG A 75 -10.92 -19.48 -17.30
N GLN A 76 -11.49 -19.92 -18.42
CA GLN A 76 -12.94 -20.06 -18.54
C GLN A 76 -13.47 -21.04 -17.49
N GLY A 77 -14.56 -20.66 -16.82
CA GLY A 77 -15.21 -21.50 -15.81
C GLY A 77 -14.57 -21.43 -14.41
N TYR A 78 -13.52 -20.63 -14.22
CA TYR A 78 -12.96 -20.30 -12.91
C TYR A 78 -13.57 -18.99 -12.41
N ALA A 79 -14.02 -18.96 -11.16
CA ALA A 79 -14.42 -17.73 -10.51
C ALA A 79 -14.17 -17.77 -9.00
N GLN A 80 -14.17 -16.61 -8.39
CA GLN A 80 -14.19 -16.41 -6.94
C GLN A 80 -15.36 -15.52 -6.54
N LEU A 81 -15.68 -15.49 -5.25
CA LEU A 81 -16.62 -14.50 -4.73
C LEU A 81 -16.03 -13.09 -4.83
N HIS A 82 -16.89 -12.11 -5.06
CA HIS A 82 -16.49 -10.70 -4.99
C HIS A 82 -16.10 -10.32 -3.56
N ASP A 83 -15.01 -9.56 -3.40
CA ASP A 83 -14.49 -9.06 -2.13
C ASP A 83 -15.50 -8.37 -1.21
N LYS A 84 -16.55 -7.76 -1.78
CA LYS A 84 -17.65 -7.14 -1.02
C LYS A 84 -18.33 -8.12 -0.07
N ILE A 85 -18.35 -9.41 -0.41
CA ILE A 85 -19.00 -10.46 0.37
C ILE A 85 -18.03 -11.57 0.80
N ARG A 86 -16.93 -11.78 0.07
CA ARG A 86 -16.02 -12.92 0.27
C ARG A 86 -15.44 -12.94 1.69
N SER A 87 -15.00 -11.79 2.21
CA SER A 87 -14.42 -11.70 3.56
C SER A 87 -15.48 -11.85 4.66
N GLN A 88 -16.68 -11.30 4.45
CA GLN A 88 -17.81 -11.49 5.37
C GLN A 88 -18.23 -12.97 5.43
N ALA A 89 -18.41 -13.62 4.28
CA ALA A 89 -18.76 -15.04 4.20
C ALA A 89 -17.70 -15.90 4.91
N TYR A 90 -16.42 -15.60 4.70
CA TYR A 90 -15.33 -16.29 5.38
C TYR A 90 -15.38 -16.12 6.91
N ARG A 91 -15.63 -14.90 7.40
CA ARG A 91 -15.76 -14.62 8.83
C ARG A 91 -16.95 -15.34 9.46
N GLU A 92 -18.10 -15.34 8.79
CA GLU A 92 -19.30 -16.05 9.24
C GLU A 92 -19.07 -17.57 9.26
N LEU A 93 -18.43 -18.12 8.24
CA LEU A 93 -18.03 -19.54 8.17
C LEU A 93 -17.13 -19.93 9.34
N LEU A 94 -16.13 -19.11 9.68
CA LEU A 94 -15.26 -19.33 10.83
C LEU A 94 -15.96 -19.21 12.20
N ALA A 95 -17.12 -18.56 12.26
CA ALA A 95 -17.93 -18.45 13.48
C ALA A 95 -18.92 -19.62 13.60
N GLN A 96 -19.39 -20.17 12.47
CA GLN A 96 -20.41 -21.21 12.43
C GLN A 96 -19.83 -22.63 12.52
N HIS A 97 -18.59 -22.84 12.07
CA HIS A 97 -17.98 -24.17 12.00
C HIS A 97 -16.74 -24.31 12.87
N PRO A 98 -16.54 -25.48 13.53
CA PRO A 98 -15.28 -25.81 14.17
C PRO A 98 -14.11 -25.79 13.18
N VAL A 99 -13.00 -25.16 13.56
CA VAL A 99 -11.78 -25.06 12.72
C VAL A 99 -11.27 -26.44 12.27
N ALA A 100 -11.33 -27.44 13.15
CA ALA A 100 -10.90 -28.80 12.83
C ALA A 100 -11.70 -29.43 11.68
N GLU A 101 -13.00 -29.11 11.58
CA GLU A 101 -13.87 -29.57 10.50
C GLU A 101 -13.47 -28.93 9.17
N LEU A 102 -13.31 -27.60 9.16
CA LEU A 102 -12.89 -26.84 7.98
C LEU A 102 -11.51 -27.30 7.47
N ARG A 103 -10.57 -27.52 8.40
CA ARG A 103 -9.23 -28.02 8.09
C ARG A 103 -9.29 -29.42 7.49
N SER A 104 -10.08 -30.31 8.08
CA SER A 104 -10.30 -31.66 7.56
C SER A 104 -10.95 -31.65 6.17
N ALA A 105 -11.90 -30.75 5.92
CA ALA A 105 -12.53 -30.61 4.61
C ALA A 105 -11.52 -30.17 3.54
N LEU A 106 -10.72 -29.14 3.82
CA LEU A 106 -9.65 -28.70 2.92
C LEU A 106 -8.64 -29.82 2.65
N HIS A 107 -8.10 -30.45 3.70
CA HIS A 107 -7.13 -31.54 3.55
C HIS A 107 -7.68 -32.71 2.72
N ARG A 108 -8.94 -33.11 2.94
CA ARG A 108 -9.58 -34.18 2.15
C ARG A 108 -9.85 -33.79 0.70
N SER A 109 -10.10 -32.51 0.42
CA SER A 109 -10.26 -32.03 -0.96
C SER A 109 -8.95 -32.06 -1.75
N THR A 110 -7.80 -31.90 -1.08
CA THR A 110 -6.47 -31.92 -1.68
C THR A 110 -5.81 -33.30 -1.62
N ASN A 111 -6.57 -34.36 -1.28
CA ASN A 111 -6.09 -35.72 -1.00
C ASN A 111 -4.88 -35.77 -0.04
N TYR A 112 -4.83 -34.84 0.92
CA TYR A 112 -3.77 -34.77 1.92
C TYR A 112 -4.14 -35.58 3.15
N ASP A 113 -3.28 -36.52 3.51
CA ASP A 113 -3.38 -37.29 4.76
C ASP A 113 -2.25 -36.88 5.74
N PRO A 114 -2.58 -36.20 6.84
CA PRO A 114 -1.59 -35.83 7.85
C PRO A 114 -0.98 -37.03 8.59
N ASN A 115 -1.59 -38.21 8.55
CA ASN A 115 -1.09 -39.43 9.22
C ASN A 115 -0.16 -40.27 8.35
N HIS A 116 -0.21 -40.10 7.02
CA HIS A 116 0.56 -40.93 6.07
C HIS A 116 1.59 -40.14 5.24
N SER A 117 1.62 -38.82 5.35
CA SER A 117 2.63 -38.01 4.69
C SER A 117 3.81 -37.73 5.62
N HIS A 118 4.98 -38.33 5.35
CA HIS A 118 6.24 -37.94 5.97
C HIS A 118 6.66 -36.48 5.66
N TYR A 119 5.94 -35.80 4.75
CA TYR A 119 6.07 -34.38 4.44
C TYR A 119 4.81 -33.62 4.89
N SER A 120 4.97 -32.71 5.84
CA SER A 120 3.86 -32.18 6.65
C SER A 120 2.78 -31.38 5.93
N TRP A 121 2.77 -31.17 4.60
CA TRP A 121 1.71 -30.42 3.90
C TRP A 121 1.62 -30.73 2.40
N SER A 122 0.42 -30.83 1.83
CA SER A 122 0.18 -31.00 0.39
C SER A 122 0.12 -29.63 -0.33
N PHE A 123 1.23 -28.91 -0.39
CA PHE A 123 1.30 -27.59 -1.07
C PHE A 123 1.62 -27.69 -2.57
N TRP A 124 1.07 -28.69 -3.26
CA TRP A 124 1.39 -28.93 -4.68
C TRP A 124 0.74 -27.90 -5.60
N GLU A 125 -0.43 -27.38 -5.23
CA GLU A 125 -1.09 -26.29 -5.95
C GLU A 125 -1.11 -25.01 -5.12
N GLU A 126 -0.72 -23.88 -5.73
CA GLU A 126 -0.69 -22.56 -5.09
C GLU A 126 -2.04 -22.21 -4.43
N ALA A 127 -3.13 -22.51 -5.12
CA ALA A 127 -4.47 -22.18 -4.66
C ALA A 127 -4.88 -22.97 -3.41
N ASP A 128 -4.40 -24.21 -3.24
CA ASP A 128 -4.65 -25.02 -2.05
C ASP A 128 -3.83 -24.52 -0.87
N ALA A 129 -2.56 -24.18 -1.14
CA ALA A 129 -1.68 -23.55 -0.16
C ALA A 129 -2.27 -22.23 0.38
N ILE A 130 -2.89 -21.44 -0.48
CA ILE A 130 -3.58 -20.19 -0.10
C ILE A 130 -4.75 -20.48 0.86
N ALA A 131 -5.64 -21.40 0.52
CA ALA A 131 -6.80 -21.73 1.36
C ALA A 131 -6.39 -22.27 2.74
N ILE A 132 -5.40 -23.17 2.76
CA ILE A 132 -4.89 -23.79 3.99
C ILE A 132 -4.15 -22.75 4.86
N LEU A 133 -3.28 -21.93 4.27
CA LEU A 133 -2.58 -20.86 5.00
C LEU A 133 -3.57 -19.85 5.59
N ARG A 134 -4.56 -19.43 4.79
CA ARG A 134 -5.60 -18.50 5.24
C ARG A 134 -6.35 -19.05 6.44
N LEU A 135 -6.77 -20.33 6.40
CA LEU A 135 -7.43 -20.98 7.52
C LEU A 135 -6.53 -21.05 8.75
N ALA A 136 -5.26 -21.42 8.60
CA ALA A 136 -4.33 -21.48 9.72
C ALA A 136 -4.17 -20.10 10.39
N VAL A 137 -3.94 -19.04 9.61
CA VAL A 137 -3.76 -17.67 10.12
C VAL A 137 -5.01 -17.17 10.84
N PHE A 138 -6.18 -17.26 10.21
CA PHE A 138 -7.43 -16.71 10.77
C PHE A 138 -8.15 -17.64 11.74
N SER A 139 -7.62 -18.84 11.99
CA SER A 139 -8.03 -19.68 13.12
C SER A 139 -7.14 -19.54 14.35
N GLY A 140 -6.10 -18.71 14.29
CA GLY A 140 -5.19 -18.48 15.42
C GLY A 140 -4.17 -19.60 15.61
N ALA A 141 -3.71 -20.23 14.52
CA ALA A 141 -2.61 -21.19 14.58
C ALA A 141 -1.38 -20.55 15.27
N PRO A 142 -0.65 -21.30 16.10
CA PRO A 142 0.50 -20.78 16.82
C PRO A 142 1.60 -20.34 15.86
N PHE A 143 2.41 -19.37 16.31
CA PHE A 143 3.48 -18.79 15.50
C PHE A 143 4.43 -19.84 14.88
N SER A 144 4.80 -20.87 15.65
CA SER A 144 5.69 -21.95 15.21
C SER A 144 5.11 -22.80 14.08
N GLU A 145 3.79 -23.05 14.09
CA GLU A 145 3.10 -23.78 13.02
C GLU A 145 3.13 -22.96 11.72
N LEU A 146 2.81 -21.66 11.81
CA LEU A 146 2.83 -20.76 10.67
C LEU A 146 4.25 -20.55 10.11
N GLU A 147 5.28 -20.54 10.95
CA GLU A 147 6.68 -20.53 10.48
C GLU A 147 7.06 -21.83 9.74
N ALA A 148 6.58 -22.98 10.22
CA ALA A 148 6.79 -24.26 9.53
C ALA A 148 6.09 -24.26 8.16
N MET A 149 4.85 -23.77 8.09
CA MET A 149 4.12 -23.59 6.84
C MET A 149 4.86 -22.65 5.88
N GLN A 150 5.35 -21.51 6.37
CA GLN A 150 6.14 -20.59 5.55
C GLN A 150 7.36 -21.28 4.95
N LYS A 151 8.14 -22.01 5.76
CA LYS A 151 9.34 -22.73 5.28
C LYS A 151 8.98 -23.74 4.20
N GLU A 152 7.90 -24.48 4.38
CA GLU A 152 7.48 -25.51 3.43
C GLU A 152 6.91 -24.94 2.14
N ILE A 153 6.07 -23.89 2.22
CA ILE A 153 5.55 -23.18 1.06
C ILE A 153 6.71 -22.57 0.25
N SER A 154 7.67 -21.93 0.93
CA SER A 154 8.81 -21.26 0.27
C SER A 154 9.73 -22.21 -0.49
N ARG A 155 9.72 -23.52 -0.17
CA ARG A 155 10.52 -24.51 -0.91
C ARG A 155 10.00 -24.77 -2.32
N ARG A 156 8.72 -24.48 -2.59
CA ARG A 156 8.03 -24.93 -3.81
C ARG A 156 7.25 -23.84 -4.52
N ASN A 157 6.82 -22.81 -3.81
CA ASN A 157 5.99 -21.73 -4.33
C ASN A 157 6.54 -20.37 -3.92
N ASP A 158 6.12 -19.31 -4.61
CA ASP A 158 6.41 -17.94 -4.18
C ASP A 158 5.59 -17.59 -2.92
N TRP A 159 6.27 -17.59 -1.77
CA TRP A 159 5.69 -17.17 -0.50
C TRP A 159 5.09 -15.78 -0.57
N GLY A 160 5.71 -14.84 -1.29
CA GLY A 160 5.22 -13.46 -1.38
C GLY A 160 3.81 -13.39 -1.96
N THR A 161 3.62 -14.03 -3.11
CA THR A 161 2.31 -14.14 -3.77
C THR A 161 1.29 -14.89 -2.92
N ILE A 162 1.64 -16.08 -2.40
CA ILE A 162 0.71 -16.86 -1.58
C ILE A 162 0.28 -16.11 -0.32
N PHE A 163 1.23 -15.50 0.37
CA PHE A 163 0.95 -14.75 1.60
C PHE A 163 0.07 -13.52 1.32
N TYR A 164 0.33 -12.79 0.23
CA TYR A 164 -0.51 -11.66 -0.16
C TYR A 164 -1.94 -12.11 -0.42
N VAL A 165 -2.15 -13.11 -1.27
CA VAL A 165 -3.49 -13.59 -1.62
C VAL A 165 -4.19 -14.17 -0.38
N ALA A 166 -3.50 -14.99 0.42
CA ALA A 166 -4.10 -15.63 1.58
C ALA A 166 -4.46 -14.66 2.71
N CYS A 167 -3.64 -13.64 2.97
CA CYS A 167 -3.71 -12.88 4.22
C CYS A 167 -3.95 -11.38 4.04
N MET A 168 -3.62 -10.81 2.88
CA MET A 168 -3.63 -9.35 2.65
C MET A 168 -4.77 -8.91 1.72
N GLU A 169 -5.09 -9.71 0.70
CA GLU A 169 -6.21 -9.45 -0.20
C GLU A 169 -7.54 -9.44 0.56
N ALA A 170 -8.45 -8.53 0.16
CA ALA A 170 -9.77 -8.35 0.76
C ALA A 170 -9.75 -8.29 2.31
N PHE A 171 -8.86 -7.45 2.83
CA PHE A 171 -8.64 -7.26 4.27
C PHE A 171 -9.95 -7.04 5.06
N ASP A 172 -10.16 -7.85 6.10
CA ASP A 172 -11.22 -7.66 7.09
C ASP A 172 -10.59 -7.42 8.48
N PRO A 173 -10.77 -6.22 9.07
CA PRO A 173 -10.19 -5.89 10.37
C PRO A 173 -10.68 -6.79 11.50
N ALA A 174 -11.90 -7.33 11.42
CA ALA A 174 -12.45 -8.21 12.45
C ALA A 174 -11.76 -9.59 12.48
N LEU A 175 -11.16 -10.01 11.37
CA LEU A 175 -10.38 -11.26 11.34
C LEU A 175 -9.04 -11.10 12.09
N MET A 176 -8.53 -9.88 12.26
CA MET A 176 -7.25 -9.65 12.95
C MET A 176 -7.31 -10.07 14.43
N ASP A 177 -8.47 -9.98 15.07
CA ASP A 177 -8.66 -10.39 16.47
C ASP A 177 -8.41 -11.89 16.67
N ARG A 178 -8.52 -12.70 15.61
CA ARG A 178 -8.24 -14.14 15.62
C ARG A 178 -6.77 -14.49 15.37
N VAL A 179 -5.98 -13.55 14.84
CA VAL A 179 -4.57 -13.77 14.51
C VAL A 179 -3.71 -13.56 15.75
N THR A 180 -2.69 -14.40 15.96
CA THR A 180 -1.71 -14.20 17.04
C THR A 180 -1.02 -12.83 16.91
N PRO A 181 -0.75 -12.10 18.00
CA PRO A 181 -0.17 -10.76 17.94
C PRO A 181 1.09 -10.66 17.07
N GLU A 182 2.00 -11.64 17.15
CA GLU A 182 3.24 -11.67 16.39
C GLU A 182 3.00 -11.64 14.88
N TRP A 183 2.11 -12.49 14.38
CA TRP A 183 1.74 -12.53 12.96
C TRP A 183 0.94 -11.31 12.53
N ARG A 184 0.05 -10.84 13.40
CA ARG A 184 -0.76 -9.65 13.15
C ARG A 184 0.12 -8.42 12.90
N TRP A 185 1.15 -8.23 13.72
CA TRP A 185 2.11 -7.13 13.53
C TRP A 185 3.04 -7.35 12.35
N ARG A 186 3.38 -8.60 12.02
CA ARG A 186 4.14 -8.92 10.80
C ARG A 186 3.36 -8.59 9.53
N MET A 187 2.05 -8.88 9.50
CA MET A 187 1.15 -8.50 8.41
C MET A 187 1.08 -6.98 8.27
N ALA A 188 0.83 -6.26 9.36
CA ALA A 188 0.80 -4.80 9.35
C ALA A 188 2.13 -4.18 8.88
N THR A 189 3.27 -4.73 9.32
CA THR A 189 4.61 -4.28 8.90
C THR A 189 4.83 -4.45 7.40
N ASN A 190 4.38 -5.58 6.84
CA ASN A 190 4.45 -5.82 5.40
C ASN A 190 3.53 -4.87 4.62
N ALA A 191 2.30 -4.66 5.10
CA ALA A 191 1.35 -3.75 4.48
C ALA A 191 1.88 -2.31 4.43
N LEU A 192 2.33 -1.76 5.56
CA LEU A 192 2.81 -0.39 5.62
C LEU A 192 4.11 -0.19 4.84
N GLY A 193 4.97 -1.22 4.81
CA GLY A 193 6.15 -1.24 3.94
C GLY A 193 5.77 -1.08 2.46
N ASN A 194 4.80 -1.86 1.97
CA ASN A 194 4.31 -1.74 0.60
C ASN A 194 3.58 -0.41 0.35
N LEU A 195 2.80 0.07 1.31
CA LEU A 195 2.11 1.36 1.23
C LEU A 195 3.10 2.51 1.00
N CYS A 196 4.21 2.56 1.75
CA CYS A 196 5.24 3.59 1.58
C CYS A 196 6.11 3.37 0.33
N GLN A 197 6.59 2.15 0.10
CA GLN A 197 7.57 1.90 -0.95
C GLN A 197 6.96 1.80 -2.35
N ARG A 198 5.78 1.18 -2.46
CA ARG A 198 5.09 0.96 -3.74
C ARG A 198 3.99 1.98 -4.02
N VAL A 199 3.56 2.73 -2.99
CA VAL A 199 2.44 3.69 -3.06
C VAL A 199 1.18 2.98 -3.56
N ASP A 200 0.84 1.91 -2.86
CA ASP A 200 -0.22 0.98 -3.25
C ASP A 200 -1.42 1.12 -2.29
N PRO A 201 -2.57 1.66 -2.75
CA PRO A 201 -3.73 1.94 -1.91
C PRO A 201 -4.42 0.69 -1.39
N GLU A 202 -4.14 -0.50 -1.95
CA GLU A 202 -4.68 -1.77 -1.45
C GLU A 202 -4.31 -2.03 0.02
N TYR A 203 -3.20 -1.45 0.49
CA TYR A 203 -2.74 -1.60 1.88
C TYR A 203 -3.24 -0.49 2.82
N LEU A 204 -3.99 0.50 2.32
CA LEU A 204 -4.53 1.58 3.15
C LEU A 204 -5.45 1.10 4.29
N PRO A 205 -6.27 0.04 4.13
CA PRO A 205 -7.05 -0.51 5.25
C PRO A 205 -6.19 -0.97 6.44
N PHE A 206 -4.98 -1.49 6.21
CA PHE A 206 -4.06 -1.86 7.29
C PHE A 206 -3.56 -0.63 8.05
N PHE A 207 -3.32 0.50 7.37
CA PHE A 207 -2.97 1.75 8.04
C PHE A 207 -4.10 2.21 8.96
N HIS A 208 -5.33 2.25 8.48
CA HIS A 208 -6.49 2.65 9.29
C HIS A 208 -6.70 1.73 10.48
N TRP A 209 -6.62 0.42 10.27
CA TRP A 209 -6.74 -0.57 11.34
C TRP A 209 -5.62 -0.41 12.38
N THR A 210 -4.37 -0.26 11.96
CA THR A 210 -3.23 -0.12 12.90
C THR A 210 -3.32 1.19 13.68
N MET A 211 -3.76 2.29 13.06
CA MET A 211 -4.01 3.55 13.75
C MET A 211 -5.12 3.42 14.81
N GLU A 212 -6.13 2.60 14.58
CA GLU A 212 -7.15 2.29 15.59
C GLU A 212 -6.56 1.50 16.76
N GLN A 213 -5.62 0.57 16.51
CA GLN A 213 -4.88 -0.12 17.57
C GLN A 213 -4.05 0.87 18.41
N VAL A 214 -3.43 1.88 17.79
CA VAL A 214 -2.71 2.94 18.51
C VAL A 214 -3.65 3.69 19.46
N LYS A 215 -4.84 4.07 18.98
CA LYS A 215 -5.82 4.83 19.76
C LYS A 215 -6.39 4.04 20.92
N THR A 216 -6.74 2.77 20.68
CA THR A 216 -7.33 1.91 21.72
C THR A 216 -6.32 1.52 22.79
N GLY A 217 -5.03 1.46 22.44
CA GLY A 217 -3.94 1.18 23.39
C GLY A 217 -4.01 -0.20 24.03
N ARG A 218 -4.81 -1.13 23.46
CA ARG A 218 -5.02 -2.48 24.01
C ARG A 218 -3.78 -3.36 23.94
N GLU A 219 -2.94 -3.14 22.93
CA GLU A 219 -1.74 -3.92 22.70
C GLU A 219 -0.51 -3.04 22.45
N ALA A 220 0.65 -3.55 22.85
CA ALA A 220 1.93 -2.89 22.63
C ALA A 220 2.35 -3.03 21.15
N ILE A 221 2.19 -1.93 20.40
CA ILE A 221 2.61 -1.88 18.99
C ILE A 221 4.14 -1.82 18.91
N PRO A 222 4.78 -2.72 18.13
CA PRO A 222 6.23 -2.76 17.95
C PRO A 222 6.83 -1.46 17.43
N GLY A 223 8.04 -1.13 17.89
CA GLY A 223 8.78 0.07 17.47
C GLY A 223 8.93 0.23 15.95
N PRO A 224 9.37 -0.81 15.21
CA PRO A 224 9.48 -0.73 13.74
C PRO A 224 8.16 -0.39 13.05
N LEU A 225 7.03 -0.93 13.54
CA LEU A 225 5.72 -0.64 12.98
C LEU A 225 5.29 0.81 13.27
N ARG A 226 5.64 1.36 14.44
CA ARG A 226 5.43 2.78 14.76
C ARG A 226 6.24 3.70 13.84
N LEU A 227 7.45 3.32 13.46
CA LEU A 227 8.26 4.08 12.50
C LEU A 227 7.58 4.11 11.12
N GLN A 228 7.05 2.99 10.63
CA GLN A 228 6.33 2.95 9.35
C GLN A 228 5.01 3.74 9.38
N LEU A 229 4.25 3.66 10.47
CA LEU A 229 3.07 4.51 10.67
C LEU A 229 3.44 6.00 10.60
N ALA A 230 4.54 6.37 11.27
CA ALA A 230 5.02 7.74 11.25
C ALA A 230 5.51 8.17 9.86
N GLU A 231 6.10 7.27 9.07
CA GLU A 231 6.45 7.53 7.67
C GLU A 231 5.21 7.81 6.80
N VAL A 232 4.14 7.02 6.95
CA VAL A 232 2.85 7.30 6.31
C VAL A 232 2.33 8.67 6.72
N LEU A 233 2.28 8.96 8.02
CA LEU A 233 1.79 10.24 8.54
C LEU A 233 2.64 11.44 8.07
N LEU A 234 3.97 11.25 7.92
CA LEU A 234 4.85 12.23 7.31
C LEU A 234 4.44 12.52 5.87
N HIS A 235 4.23 11.50 5.04
CA HIS A 235 3.79 11.66 3.65
C HIS A 235 2.40 12.29 3.50
N ARG A 236 1.57 12.19 4.54
CA ARG A 236 0.25 12.84 4.65
C ARG A 236 0.31 14.24 5.28
N GLY A 237 1.47 14.67 5.80
CA GLY A 237 1.60 15.95 6.51
C GLY A 237 0.86 16.00 7.86
N GLU A 238 0.56 14.86 8.46
CA GLU A 238 -0.23 14.72 9.69
C GLU A 238 0.66 14.74 10.95
N PHE A 239 1.27 15.90 11.24
CA PHE A 239 2.35 16.01 12.24
C PHE A 239 1.96 15.65 13.67
N SER A 240 0.78 16.06 14.14
CA SER A 240 0.35 15.79 15.52
C SER A 240 0.26 14.30 15.78
N GLN A 241 -0.44 13.58 14.90
CA GLN A 241 -0.55 12.13 14.95
C GLN A 241 0.81 11.44 14.83
N MET A 242 1.70 11.95 13.97
CA MET A 242 3.05 11.40 13.83
C MET A 242 3.85 11.49 15.14
N ILE A 243 3.79 12.65 15.82
CA ILE A 243 4.45 12.84 17.12
C ILE A 243 3.86 11.90 18.18
N ASP A 244 2.54 11.71 18.20
CA ASP A 244 1.88 10.80 19.14
C ASP A 244 2.31 9.34 18.93
N VAL A 245 2.36 8.87 17.68
CA VAL A 245 2.81 7.51 17.34
C VAL A 245 4.27 7.28 17.75
N LEU A 246 5.12 8.30 17.59
CA LEU A 246 6.56 8.25 17.94
C LEU A 246 6.87 8.51 19.42
N LYS A 247 5.89 8.90 20.25
CA LYS A 247 6.09 9.23 21.67
C LYS A 247 6.79 8.12 22.48
N PRO A 248 6.54 6.81 22.24
CA PRO A 248 7.27 5.75 22.93
C PRO A 248 8.74 5.60 22.50
N LEU A 249 9.14 6.16 21.35
CA LEU A 249 10.47 6.02 20.75
C LEU A 249 11.34 7.26 21.05
N LYS A 250 11.70 7.44 22.33
CA LYS A 250 12.38 8.68 22.81
C LYS A 250 13.86 8.81 22.45
N GLN A 251 14.52 7.71 22.05
CA GLN A 251 15.97 7.68 21.75
C GLN A 251 16.24 6.82 20.51
N ASP A 252 15.27 6.74 19.60
CA ASP A 252 15.39 5.98 18.37
C ASP A 252 15.86 6.90 17.23
N ALA A 253 16.99 6.58 16.62
CA ALA A 253 17.57 7.43 15.58
C ALA A 253 16.71 7.48 14.30
N ALA A 254 15.98 6.42 13.96
CA ALA A 254 15.05 6.47 12.83
C ALA A 254 13.82 7.35 13.16
N ALA A 255 13.36 7.35 14.42
CA ALA A 255 12.35 8.30 14.87
C ALA A 255 12.83 9.76 14.78
N GLU A 256 14.10 10.04 15.08
CA GLU A 256 14.65 11.39 14.91
C GLU A 256 14.70 11.83 13.44
N VAL A 257 15.00 10.93 12.50
CA VAL A 257 14.90 11.24 11.06
C VAL A 257 13.47 11.64 10.67
N LEU A 258 12.47 10.92 11.18
CA LEU A 258 11.06 11.25 10.92
C LEU A 258 10.65 12.60 11.53
N ARG A 259 11.11 12.91 12.75
CA ARG A 259 10.89 14.22 13.40
C ARG A 259 11.57 15.35 12.62
N ALA A 260 12.78 15.14 12.13
CA ALA A 260 13.45 16.08 11.21
C ALA A 260 12.65 16.26 9.92
N GLY A 261 11.94 15.22 9.46
CA GLY A 261 10.96 15.30 8.37
C GLY A 261 9.91 16.41 8.58
N ILE A 262 9.42 16.64 9.80
CA ILE A 262 8.51 17.78 10.08
C ILE A 262 9.21 19.11 9.80
N ARG A 263 10.47 19.25 10.25
CA ARG A 263 11.28 20.47 10.05
C ARG A 263 11.44 20.78 8.56
N ILE A 264 11.69 19.75 7.76
CA ILE A 264 11.74 19.81 6.28
C ILE A 264 10.43 20.37 5.73
N GLN A 265 9.29 19.80 6.10
CA GLN A 265 8.00 20.28 5.59
C GLN A 265 7.65 21.71 6.03
N GLN A 266 8.19 22.16 7.17
CA GLN A 266 8.07 23.52 7.70
C GLN A 266 9.12 24.49 7.11
N GLY A 267 10.05 24.01 6.29
CA GLY A 267 11.10 24.82 5.68
C GLY A 267 12.24 25.21 6.62
N GLN A 268 12.47 24.43 7.68
CA GLN A 268 13.55 24.61 8.66
C GLN A 268 14.76 23.74 8.28
N TRP A 269 15.37 24.07 7.13
CA TRP A 269 16.37 23.21 6.46
C TRP A 269 17.64 22.97 7.27
N ASP A 270 18.23 24.03 7.83
CA ASP A 270 19.50 23.94 8.56
C ASP A 270 19.36 23.05 9.81
N SER A 271 18.27 23.23 10.56
CA SER A 271 17.94 22.40 11.73
C SER A 271 17.69 20.96 11.32
N ALA A 272 16.91 20.74 10.25
CA ALA A 272 16.64 19.40 9.74
C ALA A 272 17.92 18.66 9.32
N GLN A 273 18.83 19.34 8.64
CA GLN A 273 20.12 18.76 8.24
C GLN A 273 20.90 18.28 9.47
N ALA A 274 21.05 19.15 10.48
CA ALA A 274 21.81 18.82 11.68
C ALA A 274 21.21 17.61 12.43
N GLU A 275 19.88 17.59 12.57
CA GLU A 275 19.15 16.48 13.21
C GLU A 275 19.33 15.16 12.44
N MET A 276 19.18 15.18 11.10
CA MET A 276 19.35 13.98 10.27
C MET A 276 20.79 13.47 10.27
N GLU A 277 21.79 14.34 10.19
CA GLU A 277 23.21 13.93 10.22
C GLU A 277 23.58 13.27 11.56
N ALA A 278 23.08 13.81 12.67
CA ALA A 278 23.24 13.22 13.99
C ALA A 278 22.59 11.82 14.06
N ALA A 279 21.36 11.69 13.55
CA ALA A 279 20.66 10.41 13.51
C ALA A 279 21.36 9.39 12.61
N PHE A 280 21.81 9.77 11.41
CA PHE A 280 22.57 8.91 10.51
C PHE A 280 23.87 8.42 11.15
N LYS A 281 24.58 9.27 11.91
CA LYS A 281 25.77 8.85 12.64
C LYS A 281 25.48 7.71 13.62
N ILE A 282 24.35 7.79 14.35
CA ILE A 282 23.90 6.74 15.27
C ILE A 282 23.53 5.47 14.49
N LEU A 283 22.74 5.59 13.41
CA LEU A 283 22.33 4.46 12.58
C LEU A 283 23.51 3.71 11.95
N ARG A 284 24.51 4.44 11.40
CA ARG A 284 25.73 3.82 10.85
C ARG A 284 26.49 3.02 11.91
N LYS A 285 26.59 3.56 13.12
CA LYS A 285 27.25 2.86 14.24
C LYS A 285 26.50 1.59 14.64
N ALA A 286 25.17 1.67 14.70
CA ALA A 286 24.32 0.54 15.10
C ALA A 286 24.29 -0.58 14.06
N MET A 287 24.21 -0.24 12.77
CA MET A 287 24.06 -1.22 11.68
C MET A 287 25.39 -1.72 11.10
N GLY A 288 26.51 -1.06 11.39
CA GLY A 288 27.82 -1.42 10.82
C GLY A 288 27.97 -1.14 9.31
N ILE A 289 26.98 -0.49 8.69
CA ILE A 289 26.97 -0.12 7.27
C ILE A 289 26.97 1.41 7.09
N ARG A 290 27.42 1.89 5.92
CA ARG A 290 27.59 3.34 5.67
C ARG A 290 26.46 4.00 4.87
N ALA A 291 25.73 3.22 4.09
CA ALA A 291 24.66 3.65 3.17
C ALA A 291 23.46 2.70 3.29
N ARG A 292 22.30 3.09 2.73
CA ARG A 292 21.04 2.33 2.77
C ARG A 292 20.57 2.02 4.19
N LEU A 293 20.75 2.99 5.08
CA LEU A 293 20.38 2.91 6.49
C LEU A 293 18.87 2.89 6.71
N LEU A 294 18.13 3.51 5.79
CA LEU A 294 16.68 3.70 5.81
C LEU A 294 16.14 3.52 4.38
N PRO A 295 14.84 3.23 4.21
CA PRO A 295 14.25 3.04 2.88
C PRO A 295 14.31 4.32 2.03
N TYR A 296 14.26 4.15 0.70
CA TYR A 296 14.26 5.27 -0.24
C TYR A 296 13.15 6.28 0.06
N SER A 297 11.93 5.79 0.33
CA SER A 297 10.72 6.56 0.64
C SER A 297 10.90 7.57 1.78
N LEU A 298 11.87 7.35 2.67
CA LEU A 298 12.25 8.27 3.73
C LEU A 298 13.54 9.05 3.43
N THR A 299 14.56 8.39 2.87
CA THR A 299 15.92 8.99 2.73
C THR A 299 16.02 10.12 1.70
N TRP A 300 15.16 10.14 0.68
CA TRP A 300 15.19 11.17 -0.38
C TRP A 300 14.99 12.60 0.14
N ILE A 301 14.40 12.79 1.32
CA ILE A 301 14.19 14.11 1.95
C ILE A 301 15.52 14.76 2.41
N TYR A 302 16.58 13.97 2.61
CA TYR A 302 17.89 14.49 3.02
C TYR A 302 18.56 15.33 1.92
N PRO A 303 18.82 14.81 0.70
CA PRO A 303 19.39 15.63 -0.36
C PRO A 303 18.48 16.82 -0.68
N LEU A 304 17.16 16.66 -0.60
CA LEU A 304 16.22 17.77 -0.76
C LEU A 304 16.53 18.96 0.19
N THR A 305 16.79 18.67 1.46
CA THR A 305 17.16 19.65 2.49
C THR A 305 18.45 20.40 2.14
N LEU A 306 19.42 19.70 1.55
CA LEU A 306 20.69 20.28 1.12
C LEU A 306 20.52 21.14 -0.15
N LEU A 307 19.74 20.68 -1.12
CA LEU A 307 19.44 21.45 -2.34
C LEU A 307 18.71 22.76 -2.04
N ALA A 308 17.85 22.77 -1.01
CA ALA A 308 17.10 23.96 -0.59
C ALA A 308 18.00 25.09 -0.07
N GLN A 309 19.20 24.76 0.44
CA GLN A 309 20.16 25.74 0.98
C GLN A 309 21.02 26.43 -0.07
N LYS A 310 21.08 25.90 -1.31
CA LYS A 310 21.65 26.57 -2.50
C LYS A 310 23.11 27.03 -2.43
N THR A 311 23.94 26.52 -1.52
CA THR A 311 25.39 26.81 -1.51
C THR A 311 26.17 25.67 -2.16
N PRO A 312 27.32 25.95 -2.81
CA PRO A 312 28.16 24.91 -3.41
C PRO A 312 28.53 23.78 -2.43
N LYS A 313 28.82 24.14 -1.17
CA LYS A 313 29.12 23.18 -0.10
C LYS A 313 27.97 22.19 0.15
N HIS A 314 26.72 22.66 0.17
CA HIS A 314 25.56 21.79 0.38
C HIS A 314 25.26 20.93 -0.85
N LEU A 315 25.48 21.47 -2.06
CA LEU A 315 25.36 20.69 -3.30
C LEU A 315 26.38 19.55 -3.36
N ASP A 316 27.64 19.82 -2.99
CA ASP A 316 28.67 18.78 -2.89
C ASP A 316 28.35 17.73 -1.85
N LEU A 317 27.78 18.12 -0.71
CA LEU A 317 27.35 17.19 0.32
C LEU A 317 26.21 16.30 -0.16
N ALA A 318 25.22 16.88 -0.85
CA ALA A 318 24.11 16.15 -1.45
C ALA A 318 24.61 15.14 -2.48
N ARG A 319 25.54 15.57 -3.35
CA ARG A 319 26.17 14.71 -4.35
C ARG A 319 26.88 13.52 -3.72
N LYS A 320 27.70 13.76 -2.69
CA LYS A 320 28.40 12.69 -1.96
C LYS A 320 27.45 11.70 -1.31
N PHE A 321 26.35 12.20 -0.74
CA PHE A 321 25.32 11.35 -0.16
C PHE A 321 24.66 10.46 -1.22
N CYS A 322 24.18 11.04 -2.33
CA CYS A 322 23.52 10.29 -3.40
C CYS A 322 24.46 9.27 -4.07
N LEU A 323 25.75 9.60 -4.26
CA LEU A 323 26.77 8.64 -4.72
C LEU A 323 26.93 7.46 -3.75
N GLY A 324 26.96 7.75 -2.45
CA GLY A 324 27.04 6.72 -1.41
C GLY A 324 25.85 5.77 -1.41
N GLU A 325 24.64 6.31 -1.56
CA GLU A 325 23.40 5.51 -1.63
C GLU A 325 23.28 4.70 -2.93
N ALA A 326 23.74 5.27 -4.06
CA ALA A 326 23.82 4.56 -5.33
C ALA A 326 24.78 3.36 -5.28
N GLY A 327 25.85 3.45 -4.48
CA GLY A 327 26.92 2.44 -4.42
C GLY A 327 27.82 2.45 -5.66
N SER A 328 27.75 3.49 -6.49
CA SER A 328 28.55 3.68 -7.70
C SER A 328 29.14 5.08 -7.75
N ARG A 329 30.35 5.20 -8.31
CA ARG A 329 31.01 6.49 -8.56
C ARG A 329 30.42 7.22 -9.78
N THR A 330 29.80 6.49 -10.69
CA THR A 330 29.23 6.98 -11.95
C THR A 330 27.84 6.33 -12.15
N PRO A 331 26.86 6.61 -11.27
CA PRO A 331 25.52 6.06 -11.41
C PRO A 331 24.82 6.60 -12.66
N SER A 332 23.93 5.82 -13.27
CA SER A 332 23.18 6.25 -14.45
C SER A 332 22.19 7.35 -14.08
N ALA A 333 22.02 8.36 -14.94
CA ALA A 333 21.00 9.40 -14.76
C ALA A 333 19.56 8.84 -14.73
N HIS A 334 19.36 7.59 -15.14
CA HIS A 334 18.08 6.88 -15.13
C HIS A 334 17.85 6.03 -13.87
N ASP A 335 18.85 5.92 -12.98
CA ASP A 335 18.73 5.23 -11.69
C ASP A 335 18.18 6.17 -10.60
N PHE A 336 17.48 5.61 -9.61
CA PHE A 336 16.86 6.35 -8.49
C PHE A 336 17.78 7.36 -7.82
N TRP A 337 19.03 7.00 -7.52
CA TRP A 337 20.00 7.93 -6.91
C TRP A 337 20.88 8.64 -7.94
N GLY A 338 21.02 8.09 -9.14
CA GLY A 338 21.84 8.67 -10.18
C GLY A 338 21.23 9.91 -10.82
N ILE A 339 19.90 10.00 -10.90
CA ILE A 339 19.21 11.23 -11.33
C ILE A 339 19.51 12.42 -10.41
N TRP A 340 19.62 12.19 -9.10
CA TRP A 340 20.00 13.24 -8.14
C TRP A 340 21.45 13.71 -8.38
N VAL A 341 22.38 12.77 -8.55
CA VAL A 341 23.79 13.08 -8.85
C VAL A 341 23.91 13.88 -10.15
N HIS A 342 23.21 13.42 -11.20
CA HIS A 342 23.17 14.10 -12.50
C HIS A 342 22.65 15.52 -12.37
N ALA A 343 21.50 15.69 -11.69
CA ALA A 343 20.93 17.01 -11.49
C ALA A 343 21.89 17.97 -10.78
N ILE A 344 22.57 17.48 -9.74
CA ILE A 344 23.55 18.29 -9.01
C ILE A 344 24.76 18.64 -9.89
N ASN A 345 25.29 17.68 -10.65
CA ASN A 345 26.41 17.94 -11.55
C ASN A 345 26.06 18.96 -12.64
N VAL A 346 24.86 18.90 -13.21
CA VAL A 346 24.36 19.92 -14.16
C VAL A 346 24.33 21.30 -13.51
N ARG A 347 23.81 21.42 -12.28
CA ARG A 347 23.78 22.70 -11.55
C ARG A 347 25.18 23.26 -11.28
N LEU A 348 26.14 22.39 -10.98
CA LEU A 348 27.52 22.77 -10.72
C LEU A 348 28.31 23.08 -12.00
N GLY A 349 27.76 22.76 -13.18
CA GLY A 349 28.47 22.88 -14.46
C GLY A 349 29.44 21.73 -14.75
N ASP A 350 29.39 20.66 -13.94
CA ASP A 350 30.27 19.49 -14.03
C ASP A 350 29.81 18.46 -15.09
N ALA A 351 28.56 18.57 -15.57
CA ALA A 351 28.01 17.67 -16.57
C ALA A 351 27.06 18.40 -17.53
N PRO A 352 26.98 17.97 -18.81
CA PRO A 352 25.94 18.42 -19.71
C PRO A 352 24.56 17.91 -19.26
N LEU A 353 23.52 18.69 -19.52
CA LEU A 353 22.15 18.29 -19.23
C LEU A 353 21.72 17.13 -20.14
N GLU A 354 21.20 16.06 -19.54
CA GLU A 354 20.48 14.96 -20.22
C GLU A 354 18.98 15.12 -19.96
N PRO A 355 18.21 15.72 -20.88
CA PRO A 355 16.79 16.04 -20.65
C PRO A 355 15.92 14.79 -20.49
N GLU A 356 16.28 13.68 -21.13
CA GLU A 356 15.50 12.44 -21.14
C GLU A 356 15.39 11.79 -19.76
N ALA A 357 16.42 11.95 -18.91
CA ALA A 357 16.43 11.45 -17.54
C ALA A 357 15.30 12.04 -16.66
N PHE A 358 14.81 13.23 -17.00
CA PHE A 358 13.77 13.94 -16.25
C PHE A 358 12.35 13.74 -16.82
N GLN A 359 12.16 12.84 -17.79
CA GLN A 359 10.85 12.52 -18.36
C GLN A 359 10.11 11.45 -17.55
N ALA A 360 8.81 11.63 -17.36
CA ALA A 360 7.92 10.51 -17.01
C ALA A 360 7.68 9.65 -18.26
N PHE A 361 7.79 8.32 -18.10
CA PHE A 361 7.48 7.33 -19.14
C PHE A 361 6.36 6.40 -18.67
N ALA A 362 5.34 6.14 -19.49
CA ALA A 362 4.22 5.27 -19.09
C ALA A 362 4.61 3.81 -18.84
N ARG A 363 5.70 3.33 -19.45
CA ARG A 363 6.26 1.99 -19.17
C ARG A 363 6.75 1.84 -17.72
N ILE A 364 7.09 2.93 -17.05
CA ILE A 364 7.50 2.93 -15.65
C ILE A 364 6.26 3.14 -14.79
N ARG A 365 5.90 2.13 -14.00
CA ARG A 365 4.69 2.18 -13.16
C ARG A 365 4.92 2.72 -11.76
N HIS A 366 6.18 2.90 -11.35
CA HIS A 366 6.53 3.22 -9.97
C HIS A 366 6.36 4.72 -9.66
N PRO A 367 5.43 5.14 -8.78
CA PRO A 367 5.11 6.55 -8.58
C PRO A 367 6.29 7.41 -8.10
N TRP A 368 7.17 6.85 -7.26
CA TRP A 368 8.37 7.55 -6.78
C TRP A 368 9.31 8.01 -7.89
N VAL A 369 9.42 7.24 -8.98
CA VAL A 369 10.29 7.60 -10.12
C VAL A 369 9.75 8.85 -10.82
N HIS A 370 8.43 8.97 -10.95
CA HIS A 370 7.82 10.15 -11.55
C HIS A 370 7.89 11.36 -10.61
N PHE A 371 7.78 11.12 -9.30
CA PHE A 371 7.90 12.16 -8.28
C PHE A 371 9.29 12.79 -8.25
N GLU A 372 10.35 12.00 -8.14
CA GLU A 372 11.73 12.52 -8.09
C GLU A 372 12.08 13.30 -9.37
N ARG A 373 11.65 12.80 -10.53
CA ARG A 373 11.84 13.46 -11.82
C ARG A 373 11.14 14.80 -11.85
N ALA A 374 9.90 14.88 -11.38
CA ALA A 374 9.14 16.12 -11.34
C ALA A 374 9.81 17.15 -10.41
N ILE A 375 10.24 16.74 -9.21
CA ILE A 375 10.91 17.62 -8.24
C ILE A 375 12.25 18.13 -8.78
N LEU A 376 13.10 17.25 -9.30
CA LEU A 376 14.41 17.63 -9.83
C LEU A 376 14.30 18.47 -11.10
N ARG A 377 13.35 18.17 -11.98
CA ARG A 377 13.04 19.00 -13.16
C ARG A 377 12.61 20.40 -12.75
N ALA A 378 11.78 20.53 -11.72
CA ALA A 378 11.35 21.81 -11.20
C ALA A 378 12.51 22.60 -10.59
N TRP A 379 13.41 21.92 -9.90
CA TRP A 379 14.64 22.51 -9.37
C TRP A 379 15.53 23.05 -10.51
N LEU A 380 15.83 22.22 -11.53
CA LEU A 380 16.66 22.55 -12.71
C LEU A 380 15.97 23.42 -13.78
N ARG A 381 14.82 24.03 -13.48
CA ARG A 381 14.07 24.81 -14.48
C ARG A 381 14.90 25.89 -15.20
N PRO A 382 15.82 26.63 -14.55
CA PRO A 382 16.68 27.59 -15.26
C PRO A 382 17.52 26.95 -16.36
N GLU A 383 18.13 25.80 -16.08
CA GLU A 383 19.00 25.06 -16.99
C GLU A 383 18.19 24.40 -18.12
N LEU A 384 17.00 23.89 -17.81
CA LEU A 384 16.08 23.27 -18.79
C LEU A 384 15.42 24.27 -19.75
N ARG A 385 15.43 25.57 -19.43
CA ARG A 385 14.92 26.64 -20.29
C ARG A 385 16.01 27.28 -21.16
N ALA A 386 17.26 26.85 -21.01
CA ALA A 386 18.34 27.34 -21.84
C ALA A 386 18.07 26.98 -23.32
N PRO A 387 18.39 27.86 -24.29
CA PRO A 387 18.14 27.62 -25.72
C PRO A 387 18.74 26.31 -26.27
N THR A 388 19.73 25.76 -25.57
CA THR A 388 20.46 24.54 -25.89
C THR A 388 19.74 23.25 -25.47
N ALA A 389 18.68 23.34 -24.67
CA ALA A 389 17.89 22.20 -24.24
C ALA A 389 16.84 21.84 -25.31
N HIS A 390 17.25 21.11 -26.35
CA HIS A 390 16.31 20.50 -27.28
C HIS A 390 15.68 19.26 -26.64
N PHE A 391 14.35 19.19 -26.65
CA PHE A 391 13.61 18.14 -25.97
C PHE A 391 12.30 17.82 -26.69
N THR A 392 12.07 16.55 -26.98
CA THR A 392 10.80 16.04 -27.46
C THR A 392 10.06 15.39 -26.28
N PRO A 393 8.87 15.90 -25.88
CA PRO A 393 8.07 15.27 -24.85
C PRO A 393 7.62 13.88 -25.27
N ASP A 394 7.81 12.90 -24.41
CA ASP A 394 7.18 11.59 -24.56
C ASP A 394 5.65 11.77 -24.65
N PRO A 395 4.98 11.16 -25.65
CA PRO A 395 3.54 11.32 -25.84
C PRO A 395 2.71 10.87 -24.63
N ASP A 396 3.23 9.93 -23.84
CA ASP A 396 2.54 9.38 -22.67
C ASP A 396 2.96 10.05 -21.35
N HIS A 397 3.80 11.08 -21.40
CA HIS A 397 4.27 11.80 -20.21
C HIS A 397 3.11 12.25 -19.30
N ALA A 398 2.06 12.83 -19.89
CA ALA A 398 0.90 13.32 -19.16
C ALA A 398 0.14 12.18 -18.45
N THR A 399 0.02 11.03 -19.11
CA THR A 399 -0.61 9.82 -18.56
C THR A 399 0.21 9.26 -17.40
N ALA A 400 1.52 9.13 -17.56
CA ALA A 400 2.42 8.64 -16.53
C ALA A 400 2.39 9.51 -15.26
N VAL A 401 2.42 10.83 -15.43
CA VAL A 401 2.28 11.80 -14.33
C VAL A 401 0.91 11.69 -13.65
N THR A 402 -0.17 11.58 -14.43
CA THR A 402 -1.53 11.47 -13.89
C THR A 402 -1.69 10.20 -13.06
N ASN A 403 -1.17 9.06 -13.54
CA ASN A 403 -1.21 7.80 -12.81
C ASN A 403 -0.39 7.84 -11.52
N ALA A 404 0.81 8.44 -11.54
CA ALA A 404 1.64 8.60 -10.34
C ALA A 404 0.94 9.46 -9.27
N ARG A 405 0.34 10.58 -9.69
CA ARG A 405 -0.42 11.44 -8.78
C ARG A 405 -1.64 10.75 -8.22
N LYS A 406 -2.38 10.03 -9.06
CA LYS A 406 -3.53 9.23 -8.62
C LYS A 406 -3.12 8.23 -7.53
N ALA A 407 -1.98 7.54 -7.68
CA ALA A 407 -1.49 6.62 -6.65
C ALA A 407 -1.23 7.32 -5.30
N PHE A 408 -0.58 8.50 -5.30
CA PHE A 408 -0.39 9.29 -4.08
C PHE A 408 -1.72 9.74 -3.46
N GLN A 409 -2.68 10.16 -4.29
CA GLN A 409 -4.01 10.60 -3.85
C GLN A 409 -4.81 9.43 -3.26
N ASP A 410 -4.80 8.27 -3.91
CA ASP A 410 -5.51 7.08 -3.45
C ASP A 410 -4.93 6.55 -2.13
N CYS A 411 -3.62 6.72 -1.88
CA CYS A 411 -2.99 6.45 -0.58
C CYS A 411 -3.22 7.57 0.46
N GLY A 412 -3.80 8.70 0.03
CA GLY A 412 -3.99 9.90 0.83
C GLY A 412 -2.69 10.62 1.22
N PHE A 413 -1.59 10.42 0.49
CA PHE A 413 -0.29 11.09 0.71
C PHE A 413 -0.36 12.55 0.24
N THR A 414 -1.19 13.33 0.92
CA THR A 414 -1.58 14.70 0.56
C THR A 414 -0.38 15.65 0.46
N TRP A 415 0.62 15.52 1.34
CA TRP A 415 1.81 16.36 1.26
C TRP A 415 2.66 16.02 0.02
N LEU A 416 2.83 14.74 -0.30
CA LEU A 416 3.56 14.32 -1.51
C LEU A 416 2.84 14.76 -2.79
N ASP A 417 1.52 14.58 -2.90
CA ASP A 417 0.77 15.08 -4.07
C ASP A 417 0.88 16.61 -4.18
N ALA A 418 0.85 17.35 -3.08
CA ALA A 418 1.02 18.80 -3.10
C ALA A 418 2.42 19.23 -3.60
N GLN A 419 3.49 18.52 -3.21
CA GLN A 419 4.83 18.77 -3.75
C GLN A 419 4.91 18.42 -5.24
N PHE A 420 4.31 17.28 -5.64
CA PHE A 420 4.20 16.88 -7.04
C PHE A 420 3.49 17.97 -7.86
N CYS A 421 2.34 18.46 -7.41
CA CYS A 421 1.59 19.54 -8.08
C CYS A 421 2.44 20.79 -8.25
N SER A 422 3.04 21.25 -7.16
CA SER A 422 3.79 22.51 -7.13
C SER A 422 5.04 22.46 -8.02
N SER A 423 5.65 21.30 -8.18
CA SER A 423 6.77 21.08 -9.12
C SER A 423 6.39 21.40 -10.58
N ARG A 424 5.11 21.27 -10.94
CA ARG A 424 4.62 21.52 -12.31
C ARG A 424 4.40 23.01 -12.57
N GLU A 425 3.83 23.72 -11.60
CA GLU A 425 3.60 25.17 -11.65
C GLU A 425 4.95 25.92 -11.64
N GLY A 426 5.90 25.39 -10.87
CA GLY A 426 7.31 25.76 -10.76
C GLY A 426 7.58 27.10 -10.06
N PHE A 427 8.88 27.42 -9.90
CA PHE A 427 9.39 28.40 -8.92
C PHE A 427 8.61 29.72 -8.95
N PRO A 428 7.90 30.06 -7.86
CA PRO A 428 7.35 31.39 -7.78
C PRO A 428 8.47 32.40 -7.56
N GLN A 429 8.41 33.51 -8.30
CA GLN A 429 9.18 34.71 -7.96
C GLN A 429 8.87 35.11 -6.51
N ARG A 430 9.85 35.71 -5.83
CA ARG A 430 9.79 36.15 -4.42
C ARG A 430 8.37 36.61 -4.05
N GLY A 431 7.68 35.83 -3.21
CA GLY A 431 6.41 36.23 -2.60
C GLY A 431 5.16 35.42 -2.95
N SER A 432 5.20 34.41 -3.84
CA SER A 432 3.99 33.60 -4.07
C SER A 432 3.69 32.56 -2.98
N ARG A 433 2.38 32.34 -2.77
CA ARG A 433 1.76 31.60 -1.67
C ARG A 433 1.56 30.09 -1.93
N HIS A 434 2.14 29.51 -2.99
CA HIS A 434 1.94 28.11 -3.39
C HIS A 434 3.32 27.41 -3.55
N SER A 435 3.54 26.25 -2.91
CA SER A 435 4.85 25.89 -2.37
C SER A 435 5.68 24.83 -3.13
N PHE A 436 6.93 25.16 -3.49
CA PHE A 436 7.99 24.18 -3.83
C PHE A 436 8.96 23.88 -2.66
N PHE A 437 8.93 24.64 -1.55
CA PHE A 437 9.74 24.38 -0.34
C PHE A 437 9.18 25.08 0.94
N ARG A 438 7.85 25.13 1.15
CA ARG A 438 7.25 25.62 2.42
C ARG A 438 5.75 25.29 2.52
N SER A 439 5.32 24.45 3.46
CA SER A 439 3.88 24.30 3.78
C SER A 439 3.41 25.42 4.75
N ARG A 440 2.14 25.84 4.64
CA ARG A 440 1.49 26.86 5.50
C ARG A 440 1.74 26.60 6.99
N ARG A 441 1.80 27.67 7.78
CA ARG A 441 1.55 27.61 9.23
C ARG A 441 0.21 26.92 9.47
N ALA A 442 0.18 26.00 10.43
CA ALA A 442 -1.03 25.40 10.96
C ALA A 442 -2.05 26.50 11.34
N GLY A 443 -3.26 26.42 10.79
CA GLY A 443 -4.38 27.31 11.10
C GLY A 443 -5.17 27.71 9.86
N VAL A 444 -6.46 27.37 9.86
CA VAL A 444 -7.53 27.75 8.91
C VAL A 444 -7.66 26.84 7.66
N LEU A 445 -8.43 25.76 7.85
CA LEU A 445 -9.24 25.13 6.82
C LEU A 445 -10.55 25.93 6.69
N ALA A 446 -10.61 26.84 5.72
CA ALA A 446 -11.86 27.36 5.16
C ALA A 446 -11.52 27.99 3.79
N GLU A 447 -12.45 27.88 2.85
CA GLU A 447 -12.43 28.48 1.49
C GLU A 447 -11.56 27.78 0.44
N CYS A 448 -12.06 26.63 -0.03
CA CYS A 448 -12.06 26.28 -1.45
C CYS A 448 -13.37 25.52 -1.75
N ALA A 449 -14.47 26.26 -1.76
CA ALA A 449 -15.75 25.79 -2.29
C ALA A 449 -16.48 26.98 -2.93
N GLU A 450 -16.05 27.38 -4.12
CA GLU A 450 -16.89 28.18 -5.02
C GLU A 450 -16.86 27.51 -6.40
N PHE A 451 -17.89 26.69 -6.65
CA PHE A 451 -18.35 26.39 -8.00
C PHE A 451 -19.19 27.57 -8.50
N PRO A 452 -19.12 27.93 -9.81
CA PRO A 452 -19.92 29.02 -10.33
C PRO A 452 -21.41 28.62 -10.37
N ALA A 453 -22.26 29.45 -9.76
CA ALA A 453 -23.70 29.29 -9.77
C ALA A 453 -24.27 29.47 -11.18
N ILE A 454 -25.09 28.51 -11.60
CA ILE A 454 -25.96 28.60 -12.79
C ILE A 454 -27.19 29.46 -12.42
N PRO A 455 -27.55 30.51 -13.17
CA PRO A 455 -28.67 31.37 -12.82
C PRO A 455 -29.98 30.81 -13.37
N GLY A 456 -30.97 30.62 -12.48
CA GLY A 456 -32.37 30.54 -12.88
C GLY A 456 -33.19 29.54 -12.07
N HIS A 457 -33.87 30.01 -11.03
CA HIS A 457 -35.31 29.80 -10.82
C HIS A 457 -35.77 30.63 -9.61
N ARG A 458 -36.64 31.61 -9.87
CA ARG A 458 -37.36 32.38 -8.85
C ARG A 458 -38.38 31.46 -8.17
N TYR A 459 -38.33 31.37 -6.84
CA TYR A 459 -39.52 31.09 -6.04
C TYR A 459 -39.71 32.21 -5.02
N ARG A 460 -40.88 32.85 -5.10
CA ARG A 460 -41.40 33.84 -4.15
C ARG A 460 -41.69 33.15 -2.82
N ALA A 461 -41.21 33.72 -1.72
CA ALA A 461 -41.81 33.54 -0.40
C ALA A 461 -42.21 34.92 0.11
N GLY A 462 -43.50 35.09 0.39
CA GLY A 462 -44.06 36.27 1.01
C GLY A 462 -44.38 36.02 2.48
N ALA A 463 -44.53 37.15 3.19
CA ALA A 463 -45.17 37.34 4.49
C ALA A 463 -44.48 36.68 5.72
N GLY A 464 -44.29 37.34 6.85
CA GLY A 464 -44.65 38.69 7.25
C GLY A 464 -44.56 38.84 8.79
N CYS A 465 -44.29 40.08 9.20
CA CYS A 465 -44.59 40.73 10.49
C CYS A 465 -43.82 40.34 11.78
N PRO A 466 -43.75 41.26 12.77
CA PRO A 466 -43.94 42.71 12.73
C PRO A 466 -42.64 43.50 12.55
#